data_AF-A0AAU3MAJ4-F1
#
_entry.id   AF-A0AAU3MAJ4-F1
#
_cell.length_a   1.000
_cell.length_b   1.000
_cell.length_c   1.000
_cell.angle_alpha   90.00
_cell.angle_beta   90.00
_cell.angle_gamma   90.00
#
_symmetry.space_group_name_H-M   'P 1'
#
loop_
_entity.id
_entity.type
_entity.pdbx_description
1 polymer ?
#
loop_
_entity_poly.entity_id
_entity_poly.type
_entity_poly.pdbx_seq_one_letter_code
_entity_poly.pdbx_strand_id
1 'polypeptide(L)' 'MHTALGGERGTGWDPHDWRHSGLTHLGEGGTSLLMLMAKSRHEKAENVRKYFHPSPEGIAEVTSLLAPGDRRR' A
#
# COMPACT_ATOMS: atom_id res chain seq x y z
N MET A 1 -8.86 19.82 -10.11
CA MET A 1 -9.86 20.61 -9.34
C MET A 1 -9.83 20.10 -7.90
N HIS A 2 -9.17 20.83 -7.01
CA HIS A 2 -8.93 20.44 -5.62
C HIS A 2 -9.99 21.15 -4.75
N THR A 3 -11.08 20.47 -4.42
CA THR A 3 -12.21 21.12 -3.74
C THR A 3 -11.87 21.33 -2.27
N ALA A 4 -11.49 22.57 -1.93
CA ALA A 4 -11.40 23.05 -0.56
C ALA A 4 -12.82 23.34 -0.05
N LEU A 5 -13.27 22.60 0.96
CA LEU A 5 -14.40 23.02 1.79
C LEU A 5 -13.81 23.84 2.95
N GLY A 6 -14.04 25.16 2.96
CA GLY A 6 -13.89 25.95 4.19
C GLY A 6 -12.64 26.82 4.38
N GLY A 7 -11.89 27.16 3.32
CA GLY A 7 -10.90 28.26 3.40
C GLY A 7 -9.58 27.98 4.14
N GLU A 8 -9.41 26.80 4.74
CA GLU A 8 -8.09 26.31 5.13
C GLU A 8 -7.41 25.64 3.92
N ARG A 9 -6.09 25.76 3.81
CA ARG A 9 -5.32 24.93 2.86
C ARG A 9 -5.58 23.48 3.26
N GLY A 10 -6.43 22.78 2.51
CA GLY A 10 -6.58 21.33 2.64
C GLY A 10 -5.19 20.69 2.65
N THR A 11 -5.04 19.52 3.26
CA THR A 11 -3.74 18.88 3.51
C THR A 11 -2.81 18.78 2.28
N GLY A 12 -3.33 19.04 1.08
CA GLY A 12 -2.70 18.85 -0.22
C GLY A 12 -3.02 17.47 -0.79
N TRP A 13 -3.71 16.64 0.01
CA TRP A 13 -4.04 15.27 -0.33
C TRP A 13 -5.39 15.23 -1.02
N ASP A 14 -5.42 14.64 -2.21
CA ASP A 14 -6.68 14.34 -2.86
C ASP A 14 -7.26 13.01 -2.33
N PRO A 15 -8.53 12.68 -2.65
CA PRO A 15 -9.12 11.39 -2.28
C PRO A 15 -8.38 10.17 -2.84
N HIS A 16 -7.60 10.34 -3.91
CA HIS A 16 -6.75 9.31 -4.49
C HIS A 16 -5.51 9.05 -3.60
N ASP A 17 -4.92 10.07 -2.99
CA ASP A 17 -3.82 9.93 -2.02
C ASP A 17 -4.25 9.20 -0.73
N TRP A 18 -5.47 9.44 -0.25
CA TRP A 18 -6.05 8.70 0.88
C TRP A 18 -6.41 7.25 0.52
N ARG A 19 -6.92 7.01 -0.69
CA ARG A 19 -7.13 5.64 -1.19
C ARG A 19 -5.80 4.89 -1.31
N HIS A 20 -4.71 5.59 -1.59
CA HIS A 20 -3.36 5.06 -1.68
C HIS A 20 -2.79 4.58 -0.35
N SER A 21 -2.82 5.44 0.68
CA SER A 21 -2.28 5.06 1.99
C SER A 21 -2.96 3.81 2.55
N GLY A 22 -4.26 3.66 2.28
CA GLY A 22 -5.04 2.49 2.66
C GLY A 22 -4.77 1.20 1.88
N LEU A 23 -4.00 1.21 0.77
CA LEU A 23 -3.56 -0.01 0.08
C LEU A 23 -2.22 -0.51 0.62
N THR A 24 -1.26 0.40 0.81
CA THR A 24 0.02 0.08 1.47
C THR A 24 -0.23 -0.53 2.83
N HIS A 25 -1.04 0.10 3.67
CA HIS A 25 -1.25 -0.38 5.04
C HIS A 25 -1.95 -1.73 5.11
N LEU A 26 -2.85 -2.03 4.15
CA LEU A 26 -3.46 -3.36 4.05
C LEU A 26 -2.48 -4.43 3.60
N GLY A 27 -1.60 -4.12 2.65
CA GLY A 27 -0.60 -5.07 2.20
C GLY A 27 0.47 -5.32 3.27
N GLU A 28 0.85 -4.31 4.05
CA GLU A 28 1.68 -4.49 5.26
C GLU A 28 0.98 -5.34 6.31
N GLY A 29 -0.34 -5.18 6.47
CA GLY A 29 -1.17 -6.04 7.32
C GLY A 29 -1.39 -7.47 6.78
N GLY A 30 -0.67 -7.89 5.73
CA GLY A 30 -0.73 -9.25 5.18
C GLY A 30 -1.93 -9.54 4.28
N THR A 31 -2.65 -8.51 3.81
CA THR A 31 -3.76 -8.72 2.87
C THR A 31 -3.24 -9.30 1.55
N SER A 32 -3.89 -10.35 1.05
CA SER A 32 -3.49 -10.99 -0.20
C SER A 32 -3.63 -10.05 -1.41
N LEU A 33 -2.78 -10.27 -2.42
CA LEU A 33 -2.82 -9.50 -3.68
C LEU A 33 -4.21 -9.50 -4.33
N LEU A 34 -4.92 -10.64 -4.31
CA LEU A 34 -6.27 -10.74 -4.88
C LEU A 34 -7.29 -9.89 -4.12
N MET A 35 -7.19 -9.80 -2.79
CA MET A 35 -8.04 -8.92 -1.98
C MET A 35 -7.72 -7.44 -2.23
N LEU A 36 -6.44 -7.09 -2.39
CA LEU A 36 -6.04 -5.74 -2.78
C LEU A 36 -6.56 -5.36 -4.18
N MET A 37 -6.50 -6.29 -5.13
CA MET A 37 -7.07 -6.12 -6.48
C MET A 37 -8.59 -5.91 -6.43
N ALA A 38 -9.32 -6.73 -5.66
CA ALA A 38 -10.76 -6.58 -5.49
C ALA A 38 -11.14 -5.23 -4.85
N LYS A 39 -10.42 -4.82 -3.78
CA LYS A 39 -10.66 -3.54 -3.09
C LYS A 39 -10.36 -2.32 -3.98
N SER A 40 -9.29 -2.39 -4.76
CA SER A 40 -8.85 -1.31 -5.66
C SER A 40 -9.55 -1.32 -7.01
N ARG A 41 -10.27 -2.41 -7.34
CA ARG A 41 -10.91 -2.65 -8.65
C ARG A 41 -9.90 -2.65 -9.81
N HIS A 42 -8.66 -3.08 -9.55
CA HIS A 42 -7.66 -3.28 -10.59
C HIS A 42 -7.73 -4.69 -11.15
N GLU A 43 -7.84 -4.79 -12.47
CA GLU A 43 -7.80 -6.07 -13.19
C GLU A 43 -6.37 -6.62 -13.33
N LYS A 44 -5.38 -5.73 -13.30
CA LYS A 44 -3.96 -6.04 -13.53
C LYS A 44 -3.15 -5.82 -12.27
N ALA A 45 -2.35 -6.82 -11.87
CA ALA A 45 -1.52 -6.75 -10.67
C ALA A 45 -0.48 -5.62 -10.75
N GLU A 46 0.02 -5.32 -11.95
CA GLU A 46 0.98 -4.24 -12.19
C GLU A 46 0.41 -2.87 -11.81
N ASN A 47 -0.91 -2.69 -11.93
CA ASN A 47 -1.57 -1.44 -11.55
C ASN A 47 -1.75 -1.31 -10.04
N VAL A 48 -1.96 -2.42 -9.31
CA VAL A 48 -1.95 -2.41 -7.83
C VAL A 48 -0.55 -2.11 -7.30
N ARG A 49 0.50 -2.69 -7.91
CA ARG A 49 1.89 -2.54 -7.45
C ARG A 49 2.40 -1.10 -7.49
N LYS A 50 1.91 -0.26 -8.41
CA LYS A 50 2.24 1.17 -8.47
C LYS A 50 1.90 1.93 -7.20
N TYR A 51 1.01 1.36 -6.38
CA TYR A 51 0.43 2.00 -5.20
C TYR A 51 0.83 1.29 -3.91
N PHE A 52 1.66 0.25 -4.03
CA PHE A 52 2.18 -0.50 -2.91
C PHE A 52 3.59 -0.02 -2.59
N HIS A 53 3.69 0.85 -1.58
CA HIS A 53 4.96 1.42 -1.12
C HIS A 53 5.24 0.94 0.31
N PRO A 54 5.71 -0.31 0.50
CA PRO A 54 5.96 -0.85 1.82
C PRO A 54 6.99 -0.01 2.58
N SER A 55 6.81 0.10 3.88
CA SER A 55 7.77 0.71 4.78
C SER A 55 9.12 -0.02 4.76
N PRO A 56 10.23 0.67 5.11
CA PRO A 56 11.53 0.03 5.30
C PRO A 56 11.46 -1.19 6.22
N GLU A 57 10.64 -1.13 7.27
CA GLU A 57 10.42 -2.21 8.23
C GLU A 57 9.76 -3.43 7.56
N GLY A 58 8.69 -3.21 6.77
CA GLY A 58 8.03 -4.29 6.03
C GLY A 58 8.95 -4.93 4.98
N ILE A 59 9.83 -4.14 4.35
CA ILE A 59 10.85 -4.67 3.45
C ILE A 59 11.87 -5.54 4.22
N ALA A 60 12.34 -5.07 5.38
CA ALA A 60 13.29 -5.79 6.22
C ALA A 60 12.73 -7.11 6.75
N GLU A 61 11.45 -7.13 7.14
CA GLU A 61 10.75 -8.34 7.59
C GLU A 61 10.69 -9.39 6.48
N VAL A 62 10.17 -9.03 5.30
CA VAL A 62 10.07 -9.95 4.16
C VAL A 62 11.46 -10.43 3.71
N THR A 63 12.44 -9.54 3.69
CA THR A 63 13.82 -9.90 3.35
C THR A 63 14.40 -10.92 4.32
N SER A 64 14.13 -10.77 5.63
CA SER A 64 14.54 -11.71 6.65
C SER A 64 13.91 -13.09 6.45
N LEU A 65 12.60 -13.15 6.19
CA LEU A 65 11.88 -14.40 5.91
C LEU A 65 12.41 -15.14 4.67
N LEU A 66 12.87 -14.39 3.67
CA LEU A 66 13.40 -14.94 2.42
C LEU A 66 14.90 -15.27 2.49
N ALA A 67 15.60 -14.82 3.53
CA ALA A 67 17.04 -15.04 3.67
C ALA A 67 17.37 -16.55 3.76
N PRO A 68 18.43 -17.04 3.09
CA PRO A 68 18.77 -18.47 3.04
C PRO A 68 19.11 -19.17 4.38
N GLY A 69 19.06 -18.48 5.52
CA GLY A 69 19.46 -19.00 6.83
C GLY A 69 18.33 -19.36 7.79
N ASP A 70 17.10 -18.88 7.56
CA ASP A 70 16.03 -18.94 8.58
C ASP A 70 15.25 -20.27 8.59
N ARG A 71 15.57 -21.19 7.66
CA ARG A 71 14.97 -22.54 7.57
C ARG A 71 15.64 -23.57 8.49
N ARG A 72 16.61 -23.16 9.33
CA ARG A 72 17.43 -24.05 10.17
C ARG A 72 17.30 -23.74 11.67
N ARG A 73 16.08 -23.56 12.15
CA ARG A 73 15.79 -23.58 13.60
C ARG A 73 14.56 -24.42 13.90
#